data_AF-A0A2V5ZUL0-F1
#
_entry.id   AF-A0A2V5ZUL0-F1
#
_cell.length_a   1.000
_cell.length_b   1.000
_cell.length_c   1.000
_cell.angle_alpha   90.00
_cell.angle_beta   90.00
_cell.angle_gamma   90.00
#
_symmetry.space_group_name_H-M   'P 1'
#
loop_
_entity.id
_entity.type
_entity.pdbx_description
1 polymer ?
#
loop_
_entity_poly.entity_id
_entity_poly.type
_entity_poly.pdbx_seq_one_letter_code
_entity_poly.pdbx_strand_id
1 'polypeptide(L)'
;MKTKLDIMTSPKISLVASAIVISCLLSLAVHAAPPAKTDAPATSQPQQKTFDTPKQAADALVQVAANFDVAAAKEILGPDSEDIVSSEDPVMDKNRALAFAAKAKEKNSIQIDKKDPKRAILLVGNDDFPLPIPIVKRKGKWLFDTKVGREEILNRRIGANELNAIEICRGFDEAQHEYAQEKHDDSKVNQYAQRIISSPGKHDGLAWQNADGTWGGPVGEEVAKALEQGYTQQSQPQPYHGYYFKVLKGRGPAAPMGEMDFVVGGAMIGGFALAAAPAEYRVTGVQTFIVGPDGIVYEKDLGPDTLKLFQSMDRYNPDKTWKVTQDDVEDDSQD
;
A
#
# COMPACT_ATOMS: atom_id res chain seq x y z
N MET A 1 -10.22 43.44 -16.82
CA MET A 1 -11.07 43.04 -17.97
C MET A 1 -11.79 41.77 -17.58
N LYS A 2 -13.11 41.85 -17.47
CA LYS A 2 -14.00 40.71 -17.16
C LYS A 2 -14.38 40.04 -18.48
N THR A 3 -14.28 38.71 -18.54
CA THR A 3 -14.99 37.94 -19.57
C THR A 3 -15.63 36.75 -18.88
N LYS A 4 -16.95 36.87 -18.70
CA LYS A 4 -17.88 35.79 -18.38
C LYS A 4 -17.89 34.80 -19.55
N LEU A 5 -18.04 33.51 -19.26
CA LEU A 5 -18.57 32.56 -20.23
C LEU A 5 -19.79 31.89 -19.61
N ASP A 6 -20.84 31.84 -20.43
CA ASP A 6 -22.22 31.66 -20.06
C ASP A 6 -22.61 30.22 -19.71
N ILE A 7 -23.60 30.17 -18.83
CA ILE A 7 -24.47 29.05 -18.53
C ILE A 7 -25.42 28.85 -19.71
N MET A 8 -25.52 27.62 -20.25
CA MET A 8 -26.68 27.19 -21.03
C MET A 8 -27.28 25.93 -20.41
N THR A 9 -28.41 26.12 -19.74
CA THR A 9 -29.43 25.13 -19.40
C THR A 9 -30.51 25.12 -20.48
N SER A 10 -30.98 23.94 -20.92
CA SER A 10 -32.34 23.75 -21.45
C SER A 10 -32.68 22.29 -21.79
N PRO A 11 -33.97 21.93 -21.93
CA PRO A 11 -34.53 20.80 -21.18
C PRO A 11 -35.32 19.75 -22.01
N LYS A 12 -35.58 18.61 -21.35
CA LYS A 12 -36.79 17.74 -21.38
C LYS A 12 -37.23 17.02 -22.69
N ILE A 13 -38.02 15.96 -22.42
CA ILE A 13 -39.02 15.25 -23.27
C ILE A 13 -38.39 14.08 -24.07
N SER A 14 -38.86 12.83 -24.09
CA SER A 14 -40.18 12.24 -23.82
C SER A 14 -40.11 10.76 -23.41
N LEU A 15 -41.16 10.32 -22.72
CA LEU A 15 -41.66 8.94 -22.62
C LEU A 15 -41.76 8.25 -23.99
N VAL A 16 -41.43 6.95 -24.06
CA VAL A 16 -42.21 5.97 -24.83
C VAL A 16 -42.26 4.65 -24.05
N ALA A 17 -43.44 4.34 -23.53
CA ALA A 17 -43.83 3.00 -23.15
C ALA A 17 -44.12 2.18 -24.41
N SER A 18 -43.73 0.90 -24.44
CA SER A 18 -44.22 -0.05 -25.42
C SER A 18 -44.71 -1.29 -24.71
N ALA A 19 -46.03 -1.42 -24.73
CA ALA A 19 -46.76 -2.62 -24.36
C ALA A 19 -46.58 -3.68 -25.46
N ILE A 20 -46.23 -4.90 -25.06
CA ILE A 20 -46.41 -6.08 -25.90
C ILE A 20 -47.41 -6.98 -25.19
N VAL A 21 -48.59 -7.04 -25.78
CA VAL A 21 -49.67 -7.97 -25.49
C VAL A 21 -49.33 -9.29 -26.18
N ILE A 22 -49.16 -10.37 -25.42
CA ILE A 22 -49.24 -11.74 -25.93
C ILE A 22 -50.23 -12.49 -25.05
N SER A 23 -51.41 -12.72 -25.62
CA SER A 23 -52.41 -13.66 -25.13
C SER A 23 -51.92 -15.09 -25.38
N CYS A 24 -51.81 -15.90 -24.32
CA CYS A 24 -51.80 -17.36 -24.43
C CYS A 24 -52.48 -17.98 -23.20
N LEU A 25 -53.71 -18.45 -23.44
CA LEU A 25 -54.37 -19.66 -22.93
C LEU A 25 -54.35 -19.94 -21.41
N LEU A 26 -55.55 -19.81 -20.83
CA LEU A 26 -55.98 -20.32 -19.54
C LEU A 26 -55.91 -21.87 -19.48
N SER A 27 -55.07 -22.38 -18.58
CA SER A 27 -55.23 -23.70 -17.98
C SER A 27 -55.31 -23.51 -16.46
N LEU A 28 -56.52 -23.62 -15.91
CA LEU A 28 -56.78 -23.59 -14.47
C LEU A 28 -56.27 -24.89 -13.83
N ALA A 29 -55.05 -24.87 -13.31
CA ALA A 29 -54.58 -25.85 -12.33
C ALA A 29 -54.64 -25.20 -10.95
N VAL A 30 -55.58 -25.64 -10.11
CA VAL A 30 -55.67 -25.26 -8.70
C VAL A 30 -54.45 -25.86 -7.98
N HIS A 31 -53.36 -25.09 -7.92
CA HIS A 31 -52.24 -25.37 -7.02
C HIS A 31 -52.45 -24.60 -5.74
N ALA A 32 -52.61 -25.32 -4.63
CA ALA A 32 -52.61 -24.75 -3.30
C ALA A 32 -51.29 -23.99 -3.08
N ALA A 33 -51.38 -22.70 -2.74
CA ALA A 33 -50.22 -21.90 -2.41
C ALA A 33 -49.53 -22.48 -1.16
N PRO A 34 -48.20 -22.73 -1.19
CA PRO A 34 -47.48 -23.05 0.03
C PRO A 34 -47.57 -21.86 1.01
N PRO A 35 -47.66 -22.09 2.32
CA PRO A 35 -47.73 -21.03 3.31
C PRO A 35 -46.54 -20.09 3.13
N ALA A 36 -46.82 -18.78 3.17
CA ALA A 36 -45.81 -17.74 3.14
C ALA A 36 -44.77 -18.03 4.23
N LYS A 37 -43.50 -18.19 3.83
CA LYS A 37 -42.38 -18.22 4.76
C LYS A 37 -42.38 -16.88 5.49
N THR A 38 -42.64 -16.92 6.78
CA THR A 38 -42.41 -15.81 7.69
C THR A 38 -40.97 -15.36 7.51
N ASP A 39 -40.78 -14.09 7.13
CA ASP A 39 -39.47 -13.46 7.13
C ASP A 39 -38.85 -13.65 8.52
N ALA A 40 -37.70 -14.33 8.56
CA ALA A 40 -36.90 -14.39 9.77
C ALA A 40 -36.62 -12.95 10.20
N PRO A 41 -36.77 -12.60 11.49
CA PRO A 41 -36.45 -11.25 11.95
C PRO A 41 -35.01 -10.95 11.52
N ALA A 42 -34.84 -9.86 10.77
CA ALA A 42 -33.52 -9.32 10.45
C ALA A 42 -32.76 -9.23 11.78
N THR A 43 -31.71 -10.03 11.93
CA THR A 43 -30.85 -9.97 13.10
C THR A 43 -30.38 -8.53 13.23
N SER A 44 -30.81 -7.86 14.29
CA SER A 44 -30.31 -6.54 14.64
C SER A 44 -28.79 -6.65 14.71
N GLN A 45 -28.08 -5.97 13.81
CA GLN A 45 -26.63 -5.91 13.88
C GLN A 45 -26.26 -5.48 15.31
N PRO A 46 -25.29 -6.15 15.96
CA PRO A 46 -24.93 -5.83 17.32
C PRO A 46 -24.62 -4.33 17.42
N GLN A 47 -25.35 -3.65 18.29
CA GLN A 47 -25.24 -2.21 18.44
C GLN A 47 -23.87 -1.89 19.05
N GLN A 48 -23.04 -1.13 18.32
CA GLN A 48 -21.73 -0.69 18.80
C GLN A 48 -21.87 0.00 20.16
N LYS A 49 -20.98 -0.32 21.10
CA LYS A 49 -20.91 0.32 22.41
C LYS A 49 -20.67 1.81 22.25
N THR A 50 -21.32 2.56 23.14
CA THR A 50 -21.18 4.03 23.19
C THR A 50 -20.86 4.45 24.61
N PHE A 51 -20.18 5.59 24.75
CA PHE A 51 -19.56 6.06 25.99
C PHE A 51 -19.96 7.50 26.29
N ASP A 52 -19.89 7.91 27.56
CA ASP A 52 -20.19 9.29 27.95
C ASP A 52 -19.04 10.26 27.65
N THR A 53 -17.81 9.75 27.67
CA THR A 53 -16.59 10.52 27.38
C THR A 53 -15.68 9.77 26.40
N PRO A 54 -14.84 10.49 25.63
CA PRO A 54 -13.86 9.83 24.76
C PRO A 54 -12.81 9.08 25.59
N LYS A 55 -12.51 9.54 26.81
CA LYS A 55 -11.63 8.84 27.74
C LYS A 55 -12.17 7.45 28.11
N GLN A 56 -13.45 7.32 28.41
CA GLN A 56 -14.07 6.01 28.70
C GLN A 56 -13.97 5.06 27.50
N ALA A 57 -14.15 5.57 26.27
CA ALA A 57 -14.00 4.76 25.06
C ALA A 57 -12.55 4.26 24.89
N ALA A 58 -11.57 5.16 25.08
CA ALA A 58 -10.15 4.80 25.01
C ALA A 58 -9.73 3.80 26.09
N ASP A 59 -10.12 4.04 27.35
CA ASP A 59 -9.81 3.14 28.47
C ASP A 59 -10.38 1.74 28.21
N ALA A 60 -11.62 1.66 27.69
CA ALA A 60 -12.25 0.40 27.32
C ALA A 60 -11.48 -0.33 26.20
N LEU A 61 -11.06 0.38 25.14
CA LEU A 61 -10.28 -0.21 24.05
C LEU A 61 -8.91 -0.73 24.53
N VAL A 62 -8.21 0.05 25.36
CA VAL A 62 -6.93 -0.35 25.95
C VAL A 62 -7.08 -1.60 26.82
N GLN A 63 -8.14 -1.66 27.63
CA GLN A 63 -8.41 -2.81 28.49
C GLN A 63 -8.68 -4.10 27.68
N VAL A 64 -9.52 -4.04 26.64
CA VAL A 64 -9.81 -5.24 25.82
C VAL A 64 -8.58 -5.69 25.05
N ALA A 65 -7.74 -4.75 24.60
CA ALA A 65 -6.48 -5.07 23.93
C ALA A 65 -5.48 -5.76 24.88
N ALA A 66 -5.36 -5.27 26.12
CA ALA A 66 -4.49 -5.87 27.14
C ALA A 66 -4.86 -7.32 27.48
N ASN A 67 -6.16 -7.66 27.39
CA ASN A 67 -6.68 -9.00 27.65
C ASN A 67 -6.80 -9.86 26.38
N PHE A 68 -6.55 -9.27 25.21
CA PHE A 68 -6.84 -9.88 23.91
C PHE A 68 -8.28 -10.40 23.80
N ASP A 69 -9.25 -9.60 24.25
CA ASP A 69 -10.68 -9.92 24.18
C ASP A 69 -11.27 -9.44 22.84
N VAL A 70 -11.16 -10.30 21.83
CA VAL A 70 -11.62 -10.02 20.46
C VAL A 70 -13.12 -9.75 20.41
N ALA A 71 -13.93 -10.48 21.19
CA ALA A 71 -15.38 -10.31 21.20
C ALA A 71 -15.76 -8.92 21.75
N ALA A 72 -15.18 -8.53 22.89
CA ALA A 72 -15.41 -7.21 23.46
C ALA A 72 -14.86 -6.08 22.56
N ALA A 73 -13.73 -6.30 21.88
CA ALA A 73 -13.20 -5.35 20.91
C ALA A 73 -14.17 -5.11 19.75
N LYS A 74 -14.82 -6.15 19.22
CA LYS A 74 -15.88 -6.03 18.19
C LYS A 74 -17.09 -5.24 18.69
N GLU A 75 -17.47 -5.39 19.95
CA GLU A 75 -18.55 -4.58 20.53
C GLU A 75 -18.17 -3.08 20.63
N ILE A 76 -16.90 -2.77 20.93
CA ILE A 76 -16.39 -1.39 21.07
C ILE A 76 -16.21 -0.72 19.70
N LEU A 77 -15.62 -1.43 18.75
CA LEU A 77 -15.31 -0.92 17.41
C LEU A 77 -16.50 -1.08 16.43
N GLY A 78 -17.48 -1.91 16.75
CA GLY A 78 -18.69 -2.08 15.93
C GLY A 78 -18.47 -2.95 14.69
N PRO A 79 -19.45 -3.00 13.78
CA PRO A 79 -19.52 -4.01 12.70
C PRO A 79 -18.39 -3.92 11.66
N ASP A 80 -17.74 -2.78 11.53
CA ASP A 80 -16.61 -2.56 10.60
C ASP A 80 -15.25 -3.00 11.16
N SER A 81 -15.21 -3.73 12.28
CA SER A 81 -13.97 -4.00 13.01
C SER A 81 -13.28 -5.33 12.69
N GLU A 82 -13.92 -6.23 11.94
CA GLU A 82 -13.48 -7.62 11.80
C GLU A 82 -12.02 -7.73 11.35
N ASP A 83 -11.67 -7.05 10.27
CA ASP A 83 -10.35 -7.01 9.64
C ASP A 83 -9.31 -6.17 10.43
N ILE A 84 -9.75 -5.48 11.47
CA ILE A 84 -8.88 -4.71 12.39
C ILE A 84 -8.45 -5.57 13.58
N VAL A 85 -9.38 -6.38 14.11
CA VAL A 85 -9.15 -7.13 15.37
C VAL A 85 -8.80 -8.59 15.16
N SER A 86 -9.00 -9.11 13.94
CA SER A 86 -8.71 -10.49 13.58
C SER A 86 -8.16 -10.57 12.16
N SER A 87 -7.20 -11.45 11.97
CA SER A 87 -6.65 -11.84 10.67
C SER A 87 -6.52 -13.36 10.60
N GLU A 88 -5.89 -13.86 9.53
CA GLU A 88 -5.55 -15.28 9.40
C GLU A 88 -4.37 -15.70 10.31
N ASP A 89 -3.70 -14.74 10.96
CA ASP A 89 -2.63 -14.98 11.94
C ASP A 89 -3.04 -14.48 13.35
N PRO A 90 -3.62 -15.35 14.19
CA PRO A 90 -4.06 -14.99 15.54
C PRO A 90 -2.89 -14.66 16.49
N VAL A 91 -1.67 -15.12 16.19
CA VAL A 91 -0.48 -14.79 17.00
C VAL A 91 -0.08 -13.34 16.73
N MET A 92 -0.05 -12.93 15.47
CA MET A 92 0.18 -11.54 15.10
C MET A 92 -0.91 -10.61 15.64
N ASP A 93 -2.18 -11.02 15.59
CA ASP A 93 -3.29 -10.24 16.15
C ASP A 93 -3.08 -9.97 17.64
N LYS A 94 -2.75 -11.03 18.40
CA LYS A 94 -2.45 -10.91 19.83
C LYS A 94 -1.27 -10.02 20.10
N ASN A 95 -0.18 -10.17 19.35
CA ASN A 95 1.02 -9.35 19.51
C ASN A 95 0.73 -7.87 19.23
N ARG A 96 -0.05 -7.55 18.19
CA ARG A 96 -0.47 -6.16 17.88
C ARG A 96 -1.33 -5.57 19.00
N ALA A 97 -2.32 -6.31 19.50
CA ALA A 97 -3.16 -5.86 20.60
C ALA A 97 -2.36 -5.58 21.88
N LEU A 98 -1.46 -6.50 22.25
CA LEU A 98 -0.60 -6.34 23.43
C LEU A 98 0.41 -5.21 23.27
N ALA A 99 0.99 -5.02 22.09
CA ALA A 99 1.90 -3.90 21.82
C ALA A 99 1.18 -2.55 21.94
N PHE A 100 -0.04 -2.44 21.39
CA PHE A 100 -0.88 -1.26 21.57
C PHE A 100 -1.19 -0.99 23.06
N ALA A 101 -1.61 -2.02 23.80
CA ALA A 101 -1.89 -1.88 25.23
C ALA A 101 -0.65 -1.49 26.04
N ALA A 102 0.52 -2.03 25.70
CA ALA A 102 1.79 -1.66 26.32
C ALA A 102 2.14 -0.19 26.08
N LYS A 103 2.04 0.30 24.83
CA LYS A 103 2.23 1.71 24.49
C LYS A 103 1.25 2.62 25.23
N ALA A 104 -0.02 2.24 25.29
CA ALA A 104 -1.03 3.01 26.03
C ALA A 104 -0.77 3.05 27.54
N LYS A 105 -0.12 2.02 28.09
CA LYS A 105 0.29 1.96 29.51
C LYS A 105 1.50 2.84 29.80
N GLU A 106 2.44 2.97 28.86
CA GLU A 106 3.58 3.90 28.98
C GLU A 106 3.07 5.34 29.12
N LYS A 107 2.20 5.75 28.21
CA LYS A 107 1.53 7.05 28.21
C LYS A 107 0.28 6.95 27.35
N ASN A 108 -0.80 7.61 27.77
CA ASN A 108 -1.92 7.89 26.88
C ASN A 108 -2.53 9.25 27.17
N SER A 109 -3.10 9.86 26.14
CA SER A 109 -3.86 11.11 26.27
C SER A 109 -4.96 11.19 25.22
N ILE A 110 -5.99 12.00 25.49
CA ILE A 110 -7.05 12.28 24.53
C ILE A 110 -6.83 13.68 23.98
N GLN A 111 -6.66 13.77 22.67
CA GLN A 111 -6.60 15.03 21.95
C GLN A 111 -7.95 15.29 21.28
N ILE A 112 -8.64 16.35 21.70
CA ILE A 112 -9.84 16.84 21.02
C ILE A 112 -9.42 17.66 19.80
N ASP A 113 -10.06 17.42 18.66
CA ASP A 113 -9.81 18.21 17.46
C ASP A 113 -10.25 19.66 17.68
N LYS A 114 -9.32 20.60 17.45
CA LYS A 114 -9.56 22.04 17.62
C LYS A 114 -10.63 22.57 16.65
N LYS A 115 -10.76 21.95 15.47
CA LYS A 115 -11.73 22.34 14.43
C LYS A 115 -13.06 21.60 14.58
N ASP A 116 -13.06 20.44 15.24
CA ASP A 116 -14.28 19.68 15.53
C ASP A 116 -14.27 19.11 16.97
N PRO A 117 -14.89 19.81 17.94
CA PRO A 117 -14.99 19.33 19.32
C PRO A 117 -15.77 18.01 19.50
N LYS A 118 -16.40 17.49 18.45
CA LYS A 118 -17.07 16.18 18.43
C LYS A 118 -16.13 15.07 17.93
N ARG A 119 -14.86 15.36 17.68
CA ARG A 119 -13.84 14.41 17.25
C ARG A 119 -12.69 14.43 18.24
N ALA A 120 -12.20 13.24 18.58
CA ALA A 120 -11.07 13.04 19.47
C ALA A 120 -10.16 11.94 18.94
N ILE A 121 -8.87 12.03 19.23
CA ILE A 121 -7.87 11.02 18.91
C ILE A 121 -7.25 10.53 20.22
N LEU A 122 -7.08 9.23 20.35
CA LEU A 122 -6.27 8.62 21.41
C LEU A 122 -4.80 8.68 20.98
N LEU A 123 -3.96 9.34 21.77
CA LEU A 123 -2.50 9.30 21.62
C LEU A 123 -1.94 8.27 22.60
N VAL A 124 -0.98 7.44 22.16
CA VAL A 124 -0.36 6.40 22.98
C VAL A 124 1.17 6.43 22.88
N GLY A 125 1.85 5.99 23.93
CA GLY A 125 3.32 5.94 23.95
C GLY A 125 3.97 7.31 24.18
N ASN A 126 5.27 7.30 24.45
CA ASN A 126 6.06 8.51 24.71
C ASN A 126 6.20 9.43 23.50
N ASP A 127 6.03 8.85 22.31
CA ASP A 127 6.00 9.47 20.99
C ASP A 127 4.63 10.10 20.64
N ASP A 128 3.65 10.04 21.56
CA ASP A 128 2.29 10.58 21.36
C ASP A 128 1.65 10.04 20.07
N PHE A 129 1.87 8.76 19.77
CA PHE A 129 1.44 8.12 18.53
C PHE A 129 -0.10 8.16 18.41
N PRO A 130 -0.66 8.78 17.35
CA PRO A 130 -2.10 8.90 17.19
C PRO A 130 -2.70 7.57 16.72
N LEU A 131 -3.64 7.03 17.51
CA LEU A 131 -4.45 5.88 17.11
C LEU A 131 -5.22 6.23 15.82
N PRO A 132 -5.16 5.38 14.78
CA PRO A 132 -5.78 5.67 13.49
C PRO A 132 -7.31 5.68 13.54
N ILE A 133 -7.93 5.09 14.56
CA ILE A 133 -9.39 5.02 14.72
C ILE A 133 -9.85 6.20 15.60
N PRO A 134 -10.47 7.25 15.03
CA PRO A 134 -10.90 8.40 15.81
C PRO A 134 -12.12 8.04 16.67
N ILE A 135 -12.30 8.79 17.77
CA ILE A 135 -13.47 8.73 18.63
C ILE A 135 -14.37 9.91 18.30
N VAL A 136 -15.62 9.67 17.92
CA VAL A 136 -16.56 10.69 17.46
C VAL A 136 -17.80 10.75 18.34
N LYS A 137 -18.37 11.94 18.50
CA LYS A 137 -19.59 12.16 19.27
C LYS A 137 -20.81 12.12 18.34
N ARG A 138 -21.65 11.10 18.46
CA ARG A 138 -22.93 10.97 17.73
C ARG A 138 -24.08 10.84 18.73
N LYS A 139 -25.16 11.62 18.52
CA LYS A 139 -26.36 11.62 19.39
C LYS A 139 -26.03 11.77 20.90
N GLY A 140 -25.03 12.59 21.21
CA GLY A 140 -24.64 12.87 22.61
C GLY A 140 -23.66 11.87 23.23
N LYS A 141 -23.39 10.72 22.59
CA LYS A 141 -22.46 9.69 23.06
C LYS A 141 -21.23 9.59 22.17
N TRP A 142 -20.13 9.08 22.73
CA TRP A 142 -18.87 8.85 22.04
C TRP A 142 -18.75 7.39 21.59
N LEU A 143 -18.17 7.16 20.43
CA LEU A 143 -17.93 5.85 19.84
C LEU A 143 -16.75 5.94 18.86
N PHE A 144 -16.12 4.83 18.53
CA PHE A 144 -15.08 4.80 17.51
C PHE A 144 -15.68 4.90 16.10
N ASP A 145 -15.11 5.75 15.24
CA ASP A 145 -15.44 5.81 13.82
C ASP A 145 -14.58 4.80 13.04
N THR A 146 -14.91 3.52 13.20
CA THR A 146 -14.12 2.40 12.69
C THR A 146 -14.01 2.39 11.17
N LYS A 147 -15.03 2.88 10.46
CA LYS A 147 -14.98 3.03 9.01
C LYS A 147 -13.83 3.96 8.57
N VAL A 148 -13.75 5.14 9.19
CA VAL A 148 -12.66 6.10 8.93
C VAL A 148 -11.32 5.53 9.41
N GLY A 149 -11.32 4.83 10.55
CA GLY A 149 -10.12 4.20 11.08
C GLY A 149 -9.53 3.12 10.16
N ARG A 150 -10.38 2.31 9.52
CA ARG A 150 -9.95 1.29 8.55
C ARG A 150 -9.26 1.92 7.33
N GLU A 151 -9.82 3.01 6.80
CA GLU A 151 -9.22 3.75 5.70
C GLU A 151 -7.85 4.33 6.10
N GLU A 152 -7.75 4.90 7.30
CA GLU A 152 -6.48 5.42 7.83
C GLU A 152 -5.43 4.32 8.04
N ILE A 153 -5.82 3.15 8.57
CA ILE A 153 -4.92 2.00 8.74
C ILE A 153 -4.37 1.56 7.38
N LEU A 154 -5.23 1.47 6.36
CA LEU A 154 -4.82 1.15 5.00
C LEU A 154 -3.85 2.20 4.46
N ASN A 155 -4.16 3.48 4.60
CA ASN A 155 -3.31 4.58 4.11
C ASN A 155 -1.93 4.56 4.77
N ARG A 156 -1.84 4.29 6.09
CA ARG A 156 -0.55 4.15 6.78
C ARG A 156 0.26 2.96 6.29
N ARG A 157 -0.39 1.83 6.02
CA ARG A 157 0.28 0.65 5.44
C ARG A 157 0.80 0.96 4.05
N ILE A 158 -0.01 1.60 3.21
CA ILE A 158 0.41 2.09 1.89
C ILE A 158 1.65 2.97 2.07
N GLY A 159 1.56 4.06 2.85
CA GLY A 159 2.69 4.97 3.04
C GLY A 159 3.97 4.29 3.54
N ALA A 160 3.87 3.34 4.47
CA ALA A 160 5.03 2.57 4.93
C ALA A 160 5.65 1.69 3.82
N ASN A 161 4.82 1.05 3.00
CA ASN A 161 5.28 0.28 1.85
C ASN A 161 5.95 1.18 0.80
N GLU A 162 5.40 2.37 0.55
CA GLU A 162 5.97 3.35 -0.40
C GLU A 162 7.34 3.86 0.07
N LEU A 163 7.47 4.22 1.35
CA LEU A 163 8.75 4.62 1.94
C LEU A 163 9.81 3.51 1.84
N ASN A 164 9.42 2.26 2.11
CA ASN A 164 10.34 1.13 1.94
C ASN A 164 10.74 0.92 0.47
N ALA A 165 9.82 1.09 -0.48
CA ALA A 165 10.14 1.00 -1.90
C ALA A 165 11.14 2.08 -2.34
N ILE A 166 11.03 3.30 -1.79
CA ILE A 166 11.98 4.38 -2.05
C ILE A 166 13.36 4.05 -1.44
N GLU A 167 13.41 3.54 -0.21
CA GLU A 167 14.64 3.10 0.44
C GLU A 167 15.36 2.02 -0.40
N ILE A 168 14.63 1.04 -0.93
CA ILE A 168 15.18 0.03 -1.84
C ILE A 168 15.69 0.65 -3.15
N CYS A 169 15.01 1.65 -3.70
CA CYS A 169 15.50 2.36 -4.89
C CYS A 169 16.83 3.06 -4.62
N ARG A 170 16.95 3.77 -3.48
CA ARG A 170 18.20 4.45 -3.07
C ARG A 170 19.32 3.44 -2.82
N GLY A 171 19.06 2.37 -2.04
CA GLY A 171 20.04 1.33 -1.78
C GLY A 171 20.48 0.56 -3.03
N PHE A 172 19.61 0.43 -4.05
CA PHE A 172 19.98 -0.16 -5.34
C PHE A 172 20.99 0.71 -6.10
N ASP A 173 20.82 2.03 -6.10
CA ASP A 173 21.79 2.95 -6.71
C ASP A 173 23.17 2.83 -6.03
N GLU A 174 23.21 2.85 -4.71
CA GLU A 174 24.44 2.67 -3.94
C GLU A 174 25.11 1.33 -4.24
N ALA A 175 24.34 0.24 -4.23
CA ALA A 175 24.83 -1.11 -4.52
C ALA A 175 25.39 -1.25 -5.94
N GLN A 176 24.77 -0.59 -6.93
CA GLN A 176 25.27 -0.60 -8.31
C GLN A 176 26.59 0.16 -8.45
N HIS A 177 26.71 1.30 -7.77
CA HIS A 177 27.96 2.05 -7.73
C HIS A 177 29.09 1.28 -7.05
N GLU A 178 28.81 0.58 -5.95
CA GLU A 178 29.77 -0.30 -5.28
C GLU A 178 30.19 -1.47 -6.18
N TYR A 179 29.21 -2.17 -6.77
CA TYR A 179 29.46 -3.30 -7.67
C TYR A 179 30.39 -2.89 -8.83
N ALA A 180 30.17 -1.70 -9.42
CA ALA A 180 30.95 -1.20 -10.54
C ALA A 180 32.38 -0.71 -10.19
N GLN A 181 32.79 -0.72 -8.92
CA GLN A 181 34.18 -0.40 -8.54
C GLN A 181 35.15 -1.49 -8.97
N GLU A 182 34.67 -2.72 -9.10
CA GLU A 182 35.47 -3.89 -9.46
C GLU A 182 35.01 -4.52 -10.78
N LYS A 183 35.87 -5.36 -11.34
CA LYS A 183 35.52 -6.21 -12.49
C LYS A 183 35.03 -7.53 -11.95
N HIS A 184 33.87 -7.96 -12.45
CA HIS A 184 33.25 -9.22 -12.06
C HIS A 184 33.32 -10.25 -13.17
N ASP A 185 33.43 -11.50 -12.78
CA ASP A 185 33.63 -12.64 -13.68
C ASP A 185 34.83 -12.40 -14.65
N ASP A 186 34.68 -12.77 -15.92
CA ASP A 186 35.69 -12.59 -16.96
C ASP A 186 35.59 -11.21 -17.65
N SER A 187 34.90 -10.24 -17.04
CA SER A 187 34.70 -8.93 -17.66
C SER A 187 36.02 -8.16 -17.79
N LYS A 188 36.22 -7.54 -18.97
CA LYS A 188 37.40 -6.69 -19.24
C LYS A 188 37.23 -5.26 -18.74
N VAL A 189 35.99 -4.86 -18.42
CA VAL A 189 35.60 -3.50 -18.04
C VAL A 189 34.81 -3.55 -16.74
N ASN A 190 34.85 -2.44 -16.00
CA ASN A 190 33.91 -2.24 -14.90
C ASN A 190 32.50 -2.15 -15.50
N GLN A 191 31.52 -2.76 -14.83
CA GLN A 191 30.16 -2.89 -15.31
C GLN A 191 29.21 -2.85 -14.11
N TYR A 192 27.94 -2.59 -14.39
CA TYR A 192 26.84 -2.70 -13.43
C TYR A 192 26.26 -4.11 -13.42
N ALA A 193 25.61 -4.48 -12.33
CA ALA A 193 24.95 -5.76 -12.18
C ALA A 193 23.63 -5.79 -12.97
N GLN A 194 23.37 -6.89 -13.66
CA GLN A 194 22.14 -7.05 -14.46
C GLN A 194 20.99 -7.67 -13.67
N ARG A 195 21.26 -8.13 -12.44
CA ARG A 195 20.36 -8.91 -11.59
C ARG A 195 20.52 -8.52 -10.13
N ILE A 196 19.54 -8.88 -9.31
CA ILE A 196 19.68 -8.79 -7.85
C ILE A 196 20.48 -10.00 -7.35
N ILE A 197 20.01 -11.22 -7.60
CA ILE A 197 20.78 -12.45 -7.31
C ILE A 197 21.51 -12.93 -8.56
N SER A 198 22.80 -13.22 -8.38
CA SER A 198 23.66 -13.74 -9.43
C SER A 198 23.26 -15.15 -9.87
N SER A 199 23.55 -15.47 -11.13
CA SER A 199 23.48 -16.83 -11.66
C SER A 199 24.42 -17.75 -10.87
N PRO A 200 24.11 -19.06 -10.73
CA PRO A 200 24.98 -19.98 -9.98
C PRO A 200 26.44 -19.95 -10.46
N GLY A 201 27.37 -19.69 -9.54
CA GLY A 201 28.81 -19.65 -9.81
C GLY A 201 29.30 -18.41 -10.58
N LYS A 202 28.47 -17.36 -10.67
CA LYS A 202 28.80 -16.06 -11.28
C LYS A 202 28.62 -14.95 -10.27
N HIS A 203 29.24 -13.80 -10.55
CA HIS A 203 29.04 -12.55 -9.83
C HIS A 203 28.37 -11.52 -10.77
N ASP A 204 27.29 -11.90 -11.47
CA ASP A 204 26.55 -11.07 -12.45
C ASP A 204 25.33 -10.32 -11.85
N GLY A 205 25.15 -10.42 -10.53
CA GLY A 205 24.14 -9.74 -9.73
C GLY A 205 24.73 -9.03 -8.50
N LEU A 206 23.90 -8.25 -7.81
CA LEU A 206 24.28 -7.49 -6.60
C LEU A 206 24.49 -8.35 -5.35
N ALA A 207 24.09 -9.62 -5.39
CA ALA A 207 24.35 -10.62 -4.36
C ALA A 207 24.73 -11.95 -5.02
N TRP A 208 25.64 -12.71 -4.41
CA TRP A 208 26.05 -14.03 -4.89
C TRP A 208 26.43 -14.97 -3.74
N GLN A 209 26.42 -16.27 -4.04
CA GLN A 209 26.98 -17.29 -3.16
C GLN A 209 28.40 -17.62 -3.57
N ASN A 210 29.32 -17.49 -2.63
CA ASN A 210 30.70 -17.93 -2.76
C ASN A 210 30.79 -19.47 -2.76
N ALA A 211 31.93 -20.01 -3.18
CA ALA A 211 32.15 -21.46 -3.24
C ALA A 211 32.05 -22.18 -1.88
N ASP A 212 32.27 -21.45 -0.78
CA ASP A 212 32.13 -21.95 0.59
C ASP A 212 30.69 -21.85 1.15
N GLY A 213 29.75 -21.35 0.34
CA GLY A 213 28.35 -21.17 0.71
C GLY A 213 28.05 -19.87 1.44
N THR A 214 29.05 -19.01 1.68
CA THR A 214 28.82 -17.67 2.24
C THR A 214 28.25 -16.72 1.18
N TRP A 215 27.52 -15.70 1.63
CA TRP A 215 27.02 -14.66 0.75
C TRP A 215 28.03 -13.52 0.60
N GLY A 216 28.17 -13.02 -0.63
CA GLY A 216 28.95 -11.83 -0.96
C GLY A 216 28.17 -10.87 -1.84
N GLY A 217 28.77 -9.71 -2.06
CA GLY A 217 28.23 -8.63 -2.88
C GLY A 217 27.65 -7.47 -2.07
N PRO A 218 27.33 -6.34 -2.73
CA PRO A 218 26.86 -5.13 -2.06
C PRO A 218 25.48 -5.28 -1.38
N VAL A 219 24.66 -6.25 -1.81
CA VAL A 219 23.33 -6.48 -1.25
C VAL A 219 23.32 -7.73 -0.38
N GLY A 220 22.85 -7.59 0.86
CA GLY A 220 22.71 -8.70 1.81
C GLY A 220 21.70 -9.77 1.38
N GLU A 221 21.91 -11.01 1.83
CA GLU A 221 21.11 -12.19 1.49
C GLU A 221 19.60 -11.98 1.66
N GLU A 222 19.16 -11.44 2.80
CA GLU A 222 17.74 -11.31 3.14
C GLU A 222 17.00 -10.41 2.16
N VAL A 223 17.58 -9.24 1.88
CA VAL A 223 17.05 -8.27 0.91
C VAL A 223 17.11 -8.85 -0.49
N ALA A 224 18.23 -9.45 -0.89
CA ALA A 224 18.38 -10.03 -2.22
C ALA A 224 17.35 -11.14 -2.49
N LYS A 225 17.15 -12.05 -1.54
CA LYS A 225 16.13 -13.12 -1.64
C LYS A 225 14.72 -12.56 -1.70
N ALA A 226 14.42 -11.54 -0.91
CA ALA A 226 13.11 -10.94 -0.90
C ALA A 226 12.78 -10.22 -2.22
N LEU A 227 13.75 -9.55 -2.83
CA LEU A 227 13.59 -8.90 -4.13
C LEU A 227 13.50 -9.90 -5.30
N GLU A 228 14.29 -10.98 -5.31
CA GLU A 228 14.29 -11.97 -6.42
C GLU A 228 12.98 -12.80 -6.45
N GLN A 229 12.39 -13.08 -5.28
CA GLN A 229 11.09 -13.76 -5.15
C GLN A 229 9.93 -12.99 -5.80
N GLY A 230 10.08 -11.67 -5.98
CA GLY A 230 9.11 -10.80 -6.64
C GLY A 230 9.11 -10.83 -8.18
N TYR A 231 10.01 -11.57 -8.84
CA TYR A 231 10.10 -11.52 -10.30
C TYR A 231 10.39 -12.86 -11.00
N THR A 232 11.11 -13.80 -10.36
CA THR A 232 11.57 -15.03 -11.04
C THR A 232 10.61 -16.20 -11.00
N GLN A 233 9.67 -16.23 -10.05
CA GLN A 233 8.64 -17.27 -10.02
C GLN A 233 7.46 -16.87 -10.91
N GLN A 234 7.46 -17.37 -12.16
CA GLN A 234 6.42 -17.11 -13.17
C GLN A 234 4.99 -17.42 -12.71
N SER A 235 4.81 -18.22 -11.66
CA SER A 235 3.49 -18.65 -11.21
C SER A 235 2.88 -17.73 -10.13
N GLN A 236 3.68 -17.20 -9.20
CA GLN A 236 3.24 -16.28 -8.12
C GLN A 236 4.44 -15.49 -7.54
N PRO A 237 4.86 -14.39 -8.18
CA PRO A 237 5.88 -13.52 -7.59
C PRO A 237 5.37 -12.92 -6.27
N GLN A 238 6.17 -13.02 -5.21
CA GLN A 238 5.82 -12.47 -3.89
C GLN A 238 6.36 -11.04 -3.76
N PRO A 239 5.50 -10.04 -3.54
CA PRO A 239 5.96 -8.67 -3.42
C PRO A 239 6.71 -8.44 -2.11
N TYR A 240 7.82 -7.71 -2.17
CA TYR A 240 8.56 -7.30 -0.98
C TYR A 240 7.91 -6.03 -0.41
N HIS A 241 7.44 -6.10 0.84
CA HIS A 241 6.64 -5.04 1.47
C HIS A 241 5.53 -4.47 0.55
N GLY A 242 4.87 -5.34 -0.24
CA GLY A 242 3.78 -4.93 -1.13
C GLY A 242 4.20 -4.34 -2.47
N TYR A 243 5.50 -4.36 -2.80
CA TYR A 243 6.06 -3.86 -4.06
C TYR A 243 6.82 -4.95 -4.85
N TYR A 244 6.77 -4.84 -6.17
CA TYR A 244 7.60 -5.56 -7.12
C TYR A 244 8.70 -4.66 -7.66
N PHE A 245 9.87 -5.24 -7.94
CA PHE A 245 11.04 -4.53 -8.42
C PHE A 245 11.54 -5.13 -9.72
N LYS A 246 11.95 -4.29 -10.67
CA LYS A 246 12.44 -4.72 -12.00
C LYS A 246 13.63 -3.87 -12.41
N VAL A 247 14.77 -4.54 -12.70
CA VAL A 247 15.94 -3.89 -13.30
C VAL A 247 15.63 -3.57 -14.76
N LEU A 248 15.79 -2.31 -15.14
CA LEU A 248 15.58 -1.82 -16.50
C LEU A 248 16.92 -1.80 -17.25
N LYS A 249 16.91 -2.19 -18.52
CA LYS A 249 18.14 -2.41 -19.30
C LYS A 249 18.45 -1.31 -20.32
N GLY A 250 17.77 -0.18 -20.20
CA GLY A 250 18.02 1.00 -21.02
C GLY A 250 17.29 2.23 -20.49
N ARG A 251 17.59 3.36 -21.11
CA ARG A 251 16.87 4.62 -20.93
C ARG A 251 16.08 4.97 -22.18
N GLY A 252 14.93 5.61 -21.99
CA GLY A 252 14.02 6.05 -23.04
C GLY A 252 14.31 7.50 -23.49
N PRO A 253 13.56 8.00 -24.49
CA PRO A 253 13.82 9.29 -25.11
C PRO A 253 13.57 10.50 -24.20
N ALA A 254 12.78 10.36 -23.13
CA ALA A 254 12.51 11.43 -22.18
C ALA A 254 13.54 11.49 -21.04
N ALA A 255 14.41 10.48 -20.91
CA ALA A 255 15.47 10.48 -19.91
C ALA A 255 16.58 11.49 -20.24
N PRO A 256 17.32 11.98 -19.22
CA PRO A 256 18.55 12.74 -19.45
C PRO A 256 19.49 11.99 -20.42
N MET A 257 20.09 12.72 -21.37
CA MET A 257 20.98 12.19 -22.41
C MET A 257 20.32 11.27 -23.48
N GLY A 258 18.98 11.25 -23.57
CA GLY A 258 18.24 10.61 -24.66
C GLY A 258 18.23 9.08 -24.64
N GLU A 259 17.63 8.44 -25.63
CA GLU A 259 17.47 6.98 -25.67
C GLU A 259 18.81 6.23 -25.82
N MET A 260 19.01 5.19 -25.01
CA MET A 260 20.22 4.34 -25.04
C MET A 260 19.97 3.00 -24.35
N ASP A 261 20.60 1.94 -24.86
CA ASP A 261 20.68 0.64 -24.17
C ASP A 261 21.82 0.64 -23.14
N PHE A 262 21.57 0.09 -21.97
CA PHE A 262 22.59 -0.01 -20.92
C PHE A 262 23.52 -1.20 -21.13
N VAL A 263 23.06 -2.25 -21.82
CA VAL A 263 23.85 -3.46 -22.07
C VAL A 263 24.50 -3.38 -23.46
N VAL A 264 25.83 -3.41 -23.49
CA VAL A 264 26.64 -3.36 -24.71
C VAL A 264 27.65 -4.50 -24.67
N GLY A 265 27.65 -5.34 -25.73
CA GLY A 265 28.57 -6.49 -25.79
C GLY A 265 28.38 -7.50 -24.65
N GLY A 266 27.18 -7.56 -24.05
CA GLY A 266 26.86 -8.45 -22.92
C GLY A 266 27.14 -7.87 -21.53
N ALA A 267 27.86 -6.74 -21.43
CA ALA A 267 28.15 -6.03 -20.18
C ALA A 267 27.23 -4.82 -20.00
N MET A 268 26.72 -4.59 -18.79
CA MET A 268 25.91 -3.40 -18.50
C MET A 268 26.81 -2.22 -18.16
N ILE A 269 27.13 -1.40 -19.16
CA ILE A 269 28.09 -0.28 -19.05
C ILE A 269 27.50 1.10 -19.36
N GLY A 270 26.29 1.14 -19.95
CA GLY A 270 25.62 2.39 -20.32
C GLY A 270 24.84 3.05 -19.19
N GLY A 271 24.80 2.43 -18.01
CA GLY A 271 24.04 2.84 -16.84
C GLY A 271 23.27 1.66 -16.24
N PHE A 272 22.38 1.97 -15.31
CA PHE A 272 21.44 1.04 -14.69
C PHE A 272 20.15 1.79 -14.38
N ALA A 273 19.07 1.06 -14.12
CA ALA A 273 17.88 1.63 -13.51
C ALA A 273 17.04 0.55 -12.85
N LEU A 274 16.21 0.98 -11.90
CA LEU A 274 15.23 0.14 -11.23
C LEU A 274 13.85 0.79 -11.36
N ALA A 275 12.84 -0.03 -11.54
CA ALA A 275 11.45 0.34 -11.32
C ALA A 275 10.88 -0.43 -10.13
N ALA A 276 10.00 0.21 -9.37
CA ALA A 276 9.21 -0.41 -8.33
C ALA A 276 7.73 -0.10 -8.52
N ALA A 277 6.85 -1.10 -8.42
CA ALA A 277 5.40 -0.90 -8.53
C ALA A 277 4.64 -1.68 -7.45
N PRO A 278 3.51 -1.14 -6.95
CA PRO A 278 2.68 -1.84 -6.00
C PRO A 278 2.12 -3.12 -6.61
N ALA A 279 2.09 -4.19 -5.80
CA ALA A 279 1.45 -5.44 -6.16
C ALA A 279 -0.05 -5.27 -6.46
N GLU A 280 -0.73 -4.41 -5.69
CA GLU A 280 -2.13 -4.09 -5.90
C GLU A 280 -2.39 -2.59 -5.66
N TYR A 281 -2.90 -1.93 -6.70
CA TYR A 281 -3.16 -0.49 -6.72
C TYR A 281 -4.18 -0.09 -5.64
N ARG A 282 -3.82 0.90 -4.80
CA ARG A 282 -4.57 1.39 -3.63
C ARG A 282 -4.81 0.35 -2.53
N VAL A 283 -4.09 -0.76 -2.55
CA VAL A 283 -4.14 -1.79 -1.49
C VAL A 283 -2.76 -1.99 -0.86
N THR A 284 -1.73 -2.15 -1.69
CA THR A 284 -0.34 -2.26 -1.23
C THR A 284 0.46 -0.99 -1.50
N GLY A 285 0.06 -0.18 -2.48
CA GLY A 285 0.63 1.12 -2.78
C GLY A 285 -0.14 1.86 -3.88
N VAL A 286 0.22 3.12 -4.14
CA VAL A 286 -0.36 3.99 -5.17
C VAL A 286 0.69 4.38 -6.19
N GLN A 287 1.88 4.78 -5.73
CA GLN A 287 2.94 5.31 -6.57
C GLN A 287 3.76 4.18 -7.22
N THR A 288 4.16 4.40 -8.46
CA THR A 288 5.26 3.65 -9.09
C THR A 288 6.52 4.49 -8.96
N PHE A 289 7.65 3.85 -8.65
CA PHE A 289 8.95 4.50 -8.51
C PHE A 289 9.91 4.08 -9.62
N ILE A 290 10.78 4.99 -10.04
CA ILE A 290 11.94 4.68 -10.88
C ILE A 290 13.17 5.43 -10.38
N VAL A 291 14.34 4.80 -10.47
CA VAL A 291 15.64 5.39 -10.15
C VAL A 291 16.65 5.02 -11.22
N GLY A 292 17.56 5.94 -11.53
CA GLY A 292 18.67 5.74 -12.47
C GLY A 292 20.01 6.09 -11.81
N PRO A 293 21.09 6.25 -12.59
CA PRO A 293 22.44 6.44 -12.06
C PRO A 293 22.71 7.81 -11.41
N ASP A 294 21.74 8.73 -11.47
CA ASP A 294 21.80 10.02 -10.79
C ASP A 294 21.28 9.93 -9.34
N GLY A 295 20.82 8.76 -8.90
CA GLY A 295 20.27 8.51 -7.56
C GLY A 295 18.91 9.17 -7.31
N ILE A 296 18.34 9.90 -8.29
CA ILE A 296 17.07 10.58 -8.11
C ILE A 296 15.93 9.57 -8.24
N VAL A 297 15.16 9.41 -7.16
CA VAL A 297 13.94 8.60 -7.17
C VAL A 297 12.77 9.45 -7.67
N TYR A 298 12.14 8.99 -8.73
CA TYR A 298 10.94 9.59 -9.29
C TYR A 298 9.71 8.74 -8.94
N GLU A 299 8.58 9.39 -8.67
CA GLU A 299 7.28 8.78 -8.43
C GLU A 299 6.24 9.19 -9.48
N LYS A 300 5.29 8.28 -9.73
CA LYS A 300 4.10 8.53 -10.55
C LYS A 300 2.98 7.55 -10.23
N ASP A 301 1.77 8.06 -10.04
CA ASP A 301 0.54 7.27 -10.00
C ASP A 301 0.17 6.87 -11.44
N LEU A 302 0.36 5.58 -11.76
CA LEU A 302 0.00 5.00 -13.07
C LEU A 302 -1.45 4.50 -13.12
N GLY A 303 -2.21 4.66 -12.04
CA GLY A 303 -3.61 4.30 -11.94
C GLY A 303 -3.86 2.80 -11.80
N PRO A 304 -5.10 2.34 -12.03
CA PRO A 304 -5.49 0.93 -11.88
C PRO A 304 -4.69 -0.05 -12.75
N ASP A 305 -4.09 0.42 -13.84
CA ASP A 305 -3.29 -0.40 -14.76
C ASP A 305 -1.79 -0.49 -14.36
N THR A 306 -1.42 0.00 -13.17
CA THR A 306 -0.02 0.10 -12.68
C THR A 306 0.76 -1.20 -12.90
N LEU A 307 0.26 -2.34 -12.42
CA LEU A 307 1.00 -3.61 -12.52
C LEU A 307 1.21 -4.05 -13.98
N LYS A 308 0.21 -3.85 -14.84
CA LYS A 308 0.30 -4.17 -16.27
C LYS A 308 1.32 -3.29 -16.98
N LEU A 309 1.31 -1.98 -16.69
CA LEU A 309 2.26 -1.02 -17.25
C LEU A 309 3.68 -1.33 -16.78
N PHE A 310 3.85 -1.63 -15.49
CA PHE A 310 5.12 -2.04 -14.89
C PHE A 310 5.70 -3.30 -15.56
N GLN A 311 4.88 -4.33 -15.81
CA GLN A 311 5.34 -5.55 -16.49
C GLN A 311 5.94 -5.25 -17.87
N SER A 312 5.34 -4.32 -18.62
CA SER A 312 5.82 -3.86 -19.93
C SER A 312 6.93 -2.79 -19.87
N MET A 313 7.31 -2.32 -18.68
CA MET A 313 8.30 -1.27 -18.50
C MET A 313 9.70 -1.84 -18.69
N ASP A 314 10.37 -1.49 -19.78
CA ASP A 314 11.72 -1.99 -20.08
C ASP A 314 12.80 -0.90 -20.08
N ARG A 315 12.39 0.37 -19.97
CA ARG A 315 13.28 1.53 -20.05
C ARG A 315 12.98 2.56 -18.97
N TYR A 316 14.04 3.11 -18.38
CA TYR A 316 13.99 4.28 -17.51
C TYR A 316 13.63 5.51 -18.34
N ASN A 317 12.46 6.11 -18.09
CA ASN A 317 11.93 7.18 -18.92
C ASN A 317 11.11 8.21 -18.11
N PRO A 318 11.75 8.97 -17.20
CA PRO A 318 11.08 10.00 -16.40
C PRO A 318 10.72 11.22 -17.28
N ASP A 319 9.59 11.16 -17.98
CA ASP A 319 9.03 12.32 -18.65
C ASP A 319 8.54 13.39 -17.65
N LYS A 320 8.04 14.52 -18.18
CA LYS A 320 7.58 15.67 -17.36
C LYS A 320 6.41 15.37 -16.39
N THR A 321 5.80 14.20 -16.48
CA THR A 321 4.69 13.80 -15.59
C THR A 321 5.17 13.03 -14.37
N TRP A 322 6.43 12.60 -14.35
CA TRP A 322 7.09 12.05 -13.17
C TRP A 322 7.52 13.17 -12.24
N LYS A 323 7.47 12.92 -10.94
CA LYS A 323 7.88 13.88 -9.90
C LYS A 323 9.01 13.27 -9.10
N VAL A 324 9.95 14.11 -8.65
CA VAL A 324 10.93 13.67 -7.65
C VAL A 324 10.19 13.39 -6.34
N THR A 325 10.55 12.30 -5.66
CA THR A 325 9.98 11.98 -4.34
C THR A 325 10.26 13.09 -3.34
N GLN A 326 9.32 13.34 -2.43
CA GLN A 326 9.45 14.34 -1.36
C GLN A 326 9.65 13.63 -0.02
N ASP A 327 10.69 12.80 0.05
CA ASP A 327 11.03 11.97 1.21
C ASP A 327 12.32 12.44 1.91
N ASP A 328 12.99 13.46 1.35
CA ASP A 328 14.00 14.21 2.06
C ASP A 328 13.32 15.03 3.15
N VAL A 329 13.54 14.66 4.40
CA VAL A 329 13.20 15.51 5.54
C VAL A 329 14.02 16.78 5.38
N GLU A 330 13.38 17.91 5.09
CA GLU A 330 14.06 19.21 5.21
C GLU A 330 14.66 19.26 6.62
N ASP A 331 15.99 19.35 6.69
CA ASP A 331 16.70 19.56 7.94
C ASP A 331 16.35 20.96 8.43
N ASP A 332 15.24 21.09 9.15
CA ASP A 332 14.77 22.31 9.81
C ASP A 332 15.77 22.80 10.90
N SER A 333 17.00 22.27 10.99
CA SER A 333 18.04 22.76 11.90
C SER A 333 18.74 24.05 11.45
N GLN A 334 18.24 24.70 10.39
CA GLN A 334 18.65 26.06 10.02
C GLN A 334 17.49 27.05 10.17
N ASP A 335 17.07 27.30 11.41
CA ASP A 335 16.51 28.59 11.86
C ASP A 335 16.74 28.80 13.38
#